data_AF-A0A922Z846-F1
#
_entry.id   AF-A0A922Z846-F1
#
_cell.length_a   1.000
_cell.length_b   1.000
_cell.length_c   1.000
_cell.angle_alpha   90.00
_cell.angle_beta   90.00
_cell.angle_gamma   90.00
#
_symmetry.space_group_name_H-M   'P 1'
#
loop_
_entity.id
_entity.type
_entity.pdbx_description
1 polymer ?
#
loop_
_entity_poly.entity_id
_entity_poly.type
_entity_poly.pdbx_seq_one_letter_code
_entity_poly.pdbx_strand_id
1 'polypeptide(L)'
;MRKKEFHVGQTWVSLTHPHESFQIVGGTIDTCSDAYEEDMYGRPFEDHPESTKIFFWNRSDLNAFNDFLDSKFGDRPNTYPYAWTGECKRGSLLNKIRAYHMTLVTT
;
A
#
# COMPACT_ATOMS: atom_id res chain seq x y z
N MET A 1 -9.32 7.69 19.61
CA MET A 1 -8.98 7.93 18.19
C MET A 1 -9.58 6.81 17.36
N ARG A 2 -10.40 7.09 16.33
CA ARG A 2 -10.94 6.04 15.44
C ARG A 2 -9.77 5.39 14.70
N LYS A 3 -9.75 4.06 14.65
CA LYS A 3 -8.73 3.27 13.93
C LYS A 3 -8.86 3.60 12.44
N LYS A 4 -7.78 4.05 11.78
CA LYS A 4 -7.77 4.18 10.31
C LYS A 4 -7.89 2.77 9.72
N GLU A 5 -8.99 2.51 9.04
CA GLU A 5 -9.28 1.27 8.31
C GLU A 5 -8.93 1.45 6.84
N PHE A 6 -8.28 0.43 6.30
CA PHE A 6 -7.83 0.40 4.92
C PHE A 6 -8.74 -0.47 4.08
N HIS A 7 -9.10 0.05 2.91
CA HIS A 7 -9.99 -0.64 1.97
C HIS A 7 -9.42 -0.58 0.57
N VAL A 8 -9.71 -1.60 -0.23
CA VAL A 8 -9.38 -1.62 -1.66
C VAL A 8 -10.05 -0.43 -2.34
N GLY A 9 -9.32 0.21 -3.26
CA GLY A 9 -9.74 1.42 -3.98
C GLY A 9 -9.29 2.73 -3.32
N GLN A 10 -8.92 2.72 -2.03
CA GLN A 10 -8.45 3.93 -1.36
C GLN A 10 -7.15 4.46 -1.96
N THR A 11 -7.12 5.76 -2.24
CA THR A 11 -5.93 6.46 -2.75
C THR A 11 -5.44 7.49 -1.74
N TRP A 12 -4.16 7.42 -1.40
CA TRP A 12 -3.48 8.32 -0.46
C TRP A 12 -2.44 9.13 -1.20
N VAL A 13 -2.57 10.45 -1.14
CA VAL A 13 -1.73 11.38 -1.91
C VAL A 13 -0.89 12.27 -1.00
N SER A 14 0.35 12.52 -1.40
CA SER A 14 1.21 13.53 -0.79
C SER A 14 1.41 14.69 -1.77
N LEU A 15 1.06 15.90 -1.35
CA LEU A 15 1.30 17.10 -2.16
C LEU A 15 2.79 17.45 -2.27
N THR A 16 3.60 17.06 -1.28
CA THR A 16 5.03 17.36 -1.24
C THR A 16 5.89 16.22 -1.79
N HIS A 17 5.38 14.99 -1.78
CA HIS A 17 6.07 13.80 -2.27
C HIS A 17 5.14 12.99 -3.20
N PRO A 18 4.76 13.53 -4.38
CA PRO A 18 3.76 12.89 -5.24
C PRO A 18 4.18 11.49 -5.72
N HIS A 19 5.48 11.26 -5.96
CA HIS A 19 6.07 9.94 -6.26
C HIS A 19 5.86 8.91 -5.14
N GLU A 20 5.54 9.36 -3.93
CA GLU A 20 5.26 8.48 -2.81
C GLU A 20 3.78 8.06 -2.70
N SER A 21 2.88 8.79 -3.36
CA SER A 21 1.43 8.54 -3.35
C SER A 21 1.10 7.13 -3.81
N PHE A 22 0.07 6.52 -3.23
CA PHE A 22 -0.29 5.13 -3.51
C PHE A 22 -1.79 4.89 -3.46
N GLN A 23 -2.22 3.84 -4.15
CA GLN A 23 -3.56 3.28 -4.08
C GLN A 23 -3.49 1.85 -3.55
N ILE A 24 -4.44 1.48 -2.70
CA ILE A 24 -4.65 0.09 -2.29
C ILE A 24 -5.45 -0.59 -3.40
N VAL A 25 -4.85 -1.59 -4.03
CA VAL A 25 -5.43 -2.27 -5.20
C VAL A 25 -5.95 -3.67 -4.89
N GLY A 26 -5.63 -4.19 -3.70
CA GLY A 26 -6.07 -5.50 -3.26
C GLY A 26 -5.48 -5.87 -1.91
N GLY A 27 -5.61 -7.13 -1.55
CA GLY A 27 -4.97 -7.70 -0.38
C GLY A 27 -5.16 -9.20 -0.32
N THR A 28 -4.40 -9.83 0.57
CA THR A 28 -4.53 -11.24 0.92
C THR A 28 -4.44 -11.40 2.43
N ILE A 29 -4.81 -12.58 2.91
CA ILE A 29 -4.68 -12.94 4.31
C ILE A 29 -3.38 -13.72 4.47
N ASP A 30 -2.53 -13.23 5.37
CA ASP A 30 -1.33 -13.94 5.82
C ASP A 30 -1.76 -15.10 6.71
N THR A 31 -2.05 -16.21 6.08
CA THR A 31 -2.28 -17.47 6.75
C THR A 31 -0.94 -18.16 6.88
N CYS A 32 -0.33 -18.13 8.07
CA CYS A 32 0.72 -19.09 8.39
C CYS A 32 0.09 -20.48 8.20
N SER A 33 0.51 -21.21 7.17
CA SER A 33 0.02 -22.55 6.82
C SER A 33 -0.10 -23.45 8.05
N ASP A 34 -1.24 -24.15 8.14
CA ASP A 34 -1.56 -25.37 8.93
C ASP A 34 -2.74 -25.21 9.91
N ALA A 35 -3.14 -23.98 10.27
CA ALA A 35 -4.40 -23.75 10.98
C ALA A 35 -5.57 -23.68 9.97
N TYR A 36 -5.94 -24.85 9.43
CA TYR A 36 -7.17 -25.04 8.65
C TYR A 36 -8.38 -24.94 9.58
N GLU A 37 -8.73 -23.74 10.00
CA GLU A 37 -10.11 -23.49 10.41
C GLU A 37 -10.88 -23.08 9.15
N GLU A 38 -11.89 -23.88 8.77
CA GLU A 38 -12.79 -23.64 7.63
C GLU A 38 -13.41 -22.23 7.66
N ASP A 39 -13.44 -21.63 8.84
CA ASP A 39 -13.99 -20.31 9.10
C ASP A 39 -13.16 -19.16 8.50
N MET A 40 -11.89 -19.38 8.13
CA MET A 40 -11.00 -18.32 7.64
C MET A 40 -11.10 -18.15 6.12
N TYR A 41 -11.31 -19.23 5.36
CA TYR A 41 -11.40 -19.18 3.90
C TYR A 41 -12.79 -18.74 3.38
N GLY A 42 -13.83 -18.81 4.22
CA GLY A 42 -15.19 -18.41 3.84
C GLY A 42 -15.54 -16.93 4.06
N ARG A 43 -14.69 -16.17 4.77
CA ARG A 43 -14.97 -14.77 5.14
C ARG A 43 -14.37 -13.79 4.12
N PRO A 44 -15.11 -12.74 3.70
CA PRO A 44 -14.58 -11.62 2.92
C PRO A 44 -13.31 -11.02 3.54
N PHE A 45 -12.40 -10.50 2.71
CA PHE A 45 -11.13 -9.89 3.14
C PHE A 45 -11.33 -8.83 4.23
N GLU A 46 -12.41 -8.06 4.12
CA GLU A 46 -12.80 -6.98 5.01
C GLU A 46 -13.05 -7.49 6.44
N ASP A 47 -13.58 -8.70 6.58
CA ASP A 47 -14.00 -9.31 7.86
C ASP A 47 -12.85 -9.95 8.63
N HIS A 48 -11.67 -10.04 8.03
CA HIS A 48 -10.48 -10.57 8.69
C HIS A 48 -9.86 -9.59 9.68
N PRO A 49 -9.14 -10.07 10.72
CA PRO A 49 -8.36 -9.21 11.58
C PRO A 49 -7.28 -8.42 10.81
N GLU A 50 -7.15 -7.12 11.08
CA GLU A 50 -6.11 -6.28 10.45
C GLU A 50 -4.66 -6.78 10.61
N SER A 51 -4.39 -7.62 11.62
CA SER A 51 -3.09 -8.24 11.84
C SER A 51 -2.75 -9.32 10.80
N THR A 52 -3.76 -9.98 10.25
CA THR A 52 -3.58 -11.04 9.24
C THR A 52 -3.57 -10.45 7.83
N LYS A 53 -4.19 -9.30 7.61
CA LYS A 53 -4.22 -8.65 6.29
C LYS A 53 -2.84 -8.21 5.78
N ILE A 54 -2.54 -8.58 4.55
CA ILE A 54 -1.48 -8.00 3.70
C ILE A 54 -2.18 -7.17 2.63
N PHE A 55 -1.75 -5.92 2.45
CA PHE A 55 -2.31 -5.00 1.47
C PHE A 55 -1.41 -4.92 0.25
N PHE A 56 -2.01 -5.02 -0.92
CA PHE A 56 -1.36 -4.76 -2.20
C PHE A 56 -1.57 -3.31 -2.58
N TRP A 57 -0.49 -2.64 -2.98
CA TRP A 57 -0.51 -1.24 -3.33
C TRP A 57 0.28 -0.98 -4.61
N ASN A 58 -0.16 0.02 -5.35
CA ASN A 58 0.56 0.60 -6.48
C ASN A 58 0.80 2.07 -6.18
N ARG A 59 1.90 2.64 -6.68
CA ARG A 59 2.03 4.09 -6.77
C ARG A 59 0.87 4.65 -7.61
N SER A 60 0.34 5.81 -7.22
CA SER A 60 -0.81 6.41 -7.90
C SER A 60 -0.44 7.47 -8.94
N ASP A 61 0.83 7.88 -9.01
CA ASP A 61 1.32 8.88 -9.95
C ASP A 61 2.59 8.38 -10.66
N LEU A 62 2.43 7.93 -11.90
CA LEU A 62 3.51 7.36 -12.71
C LEU A 62 4.52 8.40 -13.16
N ASN A 63 4.04 9.59 -13.51
CA ASN A 63 4.90 10.65 -13.99
C ASN A 63 5.79 11.14 -12.85
N ALA A 64 5.20 11.43 -11.68
CA ALA A 64 5.99 11.83 -10.53
C ALA A 64 6.99 10.75 -10.10
N PHE A 65 6.61 9.47 -10.18
CA PHE A 65 7.53 8.38 -9.87
C PHE A 65 8.70 8.32 -10.85
N ASN A 66 8.45 8.43 -12.16
CA ASN A 66 9.49 8.46 -13.17
C ASN A 66 10.40 9.70 -13.03
N ASP A 67 9.85 10.88 -12.77
CA ASP A 67 10.63 12.11 -12.54
C ASP A 67 11.52 11.98 -11.29
N PHE A 68 10.96 11.43 -10.20
CA PHE A 68 11.72 11.15 -8.98
C PHE A 68 12.84 10.17 -9.26
N LEU A 69 12.50 9.09 -9.97
CA LEU A 69 13.45 8.12 -10.43
C LEU A 69 14.56 8.87 -11.17
N ASP A 70 14.27 9.58 -12.26
CA ASP A 70 15.21 10.32 -13.13
C ASP A 70 16.18 11.18 -12.32
N SER A 71 15.67 11.88 -11.31
CA SER A 71 16.50 12.66 -10.38
C SER A 71 17.53 11.86 -9.57
N LYS A 72 17.31 10.56 -9.37
CA LYS A 72 18.16 9.67 -8.56
C LYS A 72 19.23 8.92 -9.35
N PHE A 73 18.91 8.48 -10.56
CA PHE A 73 19.78 7.56 -11.31
C PHE A 73 20.11 8.02 -12.74
N GLY A 74 19.46 9.06 -13.28
CA GLY A 74 19.62 9.40 -14.70
C GLY A 74 19.09 8.27 -15.60
N ASP A 75 19.96 7.71 -16.45
CA ASP A 75 19.65 6.59 -17.36
C ASP A 75 19.75 5.23 -16.64
N ARG A 76 18.74 4.35 -16.78
CA ARG A 76 18.48 3.31 -15.76
C ARG A 76 18.50 1.89 -16.29
N PRO A 77 19.37 1.02 -15.74
CA PRO A 77 19.21 -0.42 -15.89
C PRO A 77 18.16 -1.04 -14.95
N ASN A 78 17.84 -0.39 -13.80
CA ASN A 78 16.79 -0.82 -12.86
C ASN A 78 16.33 0.32 -11.93
N THR A 79 15.31 0.06 -11.11
CA THR A 79 14.71 1.03 -10.17
C THR A 79 14.99 0.73 -8.69
N TYR A 80 15.77 -0.30 -8.35
CA TYR A 80 15.99 -0.70 -6.96
C TYR A 80 16.66 0.43 -6.15
N PRO A 81 16.22 0.71 -4.91
CA PRO A 81 15.23 -0.01 -4.08
C PRO A 81 13.78 0.48 -4.24
N TYR A 82 13.47 1.26 -5.27
CA TYR A 82 12.16 1.87 -5.46
C TYR A 82 11.24 0.98 -6.29
N ALA A 83 10.09 0.65 -5.72
CA ALA A 83 9.08 -0.18 -6.36
C ALA A 83 7.86 0.63 -6.80
N TRP A 84 7.33 0.28 -7.97
CA TRP A 84 6.05 0.78 -8.48
C TRP A 84 4.87 0.16 -7.74
N THR A 85 4.98 -1.12 -7.40
CA THR A 85 3.96 -1.87 -6.65
C THR A 85 4.61 -2.60 -5.49
N GLY A 86 3.81 -3.03 -4.54
CA GLY A 86 4.29 -3.89 -3.47
C GLY A 86 3.18 -4.41 -2.59
N GLU A 87 3.59 -5.20 -1.61
CA GLU A 87 2.72 -5.71 -0.57
C GLU A 87 3.26 -5.31 0.80
N CYS A 88 2.39 -4.99 1.74
CA CYS A 88 2.81 -4.71 3.10
C CYS A 88 1.68 -4.84 4.12
N LYS A 89 2.07 -4.95 5.39
CA LYS A 89 1.12 -4.90 6.51
C LYS A 89 0.63 -3.47 6.74
N ARG A 90 -0.52 -3.35 7.41
CA ARG A 90 -1.12 -2.09 7.85
C ARG A 90 -0.13 -1.10 8.46
N GLY A 91 0.79 -1.58 9.30
CA GLY A 91 1.78 -0.74 9.98
C GLY A 91 2.66 0.04 9.00
N SER A 92 3.10 -0.61 7.91
CA SER A 92 3.93 0.02 6.89
C SER A 92 3.18 1.12 6.15
N LEU A 93 1.90 0.89 5.79
CA LEU A 93 1.06 1.92 5.16
C LEU A 93 0.86 3.12 6.08
N LEU A 94 0.59 2.90 7.37
CA LEU A 94 0.45 3.99 8.34
C LEU A 94 1.73 4.80 8.52
N ASN A 95 2.88 4.11 8.60
CA ASN A 95 4.16 4.78 8.72
C ASN A 95 4.44 5.64 7.49
N LYS A 96 4.15 5.11 6.29
CA LYS A 96 4.25 5.84 5.02
C LYS A 96 3.35 7.09 4.99
N ILE A 97 2.06 6.93 5.34
CA ILE A 97 1.10 8.05 5.39
C ILE A 97 1.58 9.16 6.32
N ARG A 98 2.14 8.80 7.48
CA ARG A 98 2.67 9.78 8.43
C ARG A 98 3.94 10.45 7.90
N ALA A 99 4.89 9.67 7.38
CA ALA A 99 6.17 10.16 6.91
C ALA A 99 6.03 11.17 5.75
N TYR A 100 5.04 10.96 4.87
CA TYR A 100 4.82 11.78 3.69
C TYR A 100 3.58 12.68 3.79
N HIS A 101 3.03 12.86 5.00
CA HIS A 101 1.89 13.74 5.26
C HIS A 101 0.71 13.52 4.29
N MET A 102 0.39 12.26 4.03
CA MET A 102 -0.59 11.91 3.00
C MET A 102 -2.03 12.14 3.45
N THR A 103 -2.87 12.57 2.51
CA THR A 103 -4.31 12.70 2.68
C THR A 103 -5.05 11.65 1.87
N LEU A 104 -6.18 11.18 2.40
CA LEU A 104 -7.07 10.28 1.66
C LEU A 104 -7.83 11.12 0.62
N VAL A 105 -7.82 10.67 -0.63
CA VAL A 105 -8.67 11.25 -1.67
C VAL A 105 -10.10 10.74 -1.44
N THR A 106 -11.01 11.63 -1.09
CA THR A 106 -12.45 11.35 -1.06
C THR A 106 -12.98 11.54 -2.46
N THR A 107 -13.42 10.45 -3.11
CA THR A 107 -14.17 10.51 -4.37
C THR A 107 -15.64 10.78 -4.10
#